data_AF-A0A9C9GI63-F1
#
_entry.id   AF-A0A9C9GI63-F1
#
_cell.length_a   1.000
_cell.length_b   1.000
_cell.length_c   1.000
_cell.angle_alpha   90.00
_cell.angle_beta   90.00
_cell.angle_gamma   90.00
#
_symmetry.space_group_name_H-M   'P 1'
#
loop_
_entity.id
_entity.type
_entity.pdbx_description
1 polymer ?
#
loop_
_entity_poly.entity_id
_entity_poly.type
_entity_poly.pdbx_seq_one_letter_code
_entity_poly.pdbx_strand_id
1 'polypeptide(L)'
;MKQPPGTSCYYSALKDTFMKFIIQLITLLTILSGSATVHAACTNPGLNLVITKPDNLYTNNGDGTVSDNNTGLMWQVCPLGLSGATCITGTLQTETWQSALTAAGTDTVGGYTDWRLPNKNELMSLVDFACFSPTINDTVFPATILTPSPVGDFYWSSTPVVGNNSGSTLIWSVDFVTGATVEASKINTTSGHVRLVRGMELLDPTTPAPPPAGTAPVGTGIGE
;
A
#
# COMPACT_ATOMS: atom_id res chain seq x y z
N MET A 1 -23.91 63.35 25.46
CA MET A 1 -23.91 63.56 23.99
C MET A 1 -24.85 62.53 23.37
N LYS A 2 -25.96 62.97 22.80
CA LYS A 2 -27.03 62.12 22.24
C LYS A 2 -26.65 61.74 20.79
N GLN A 3 -26.58 60.44 20.47
CA GLN A 3 -26.40 59.98 19.09
C GLN A 3 -27.57 60.46 18.20
N PRO A 4 -27.32 60.92 16.96
CA PRO A 4 -28.38 61.35 16.06
C PRO A 4 -29.27 60.16 15.62
N PRO A 5 -30.58 60.37 15.44
CA PRO A 5 -31.50 59.31 15.01
C PRO A 5 -31.23 58.97 13.55
N GLY A 6 -30.64 57.81 13.29
CA GLY A 6 -30.37 57.32 11.93
C GLY A 6 -29.13 56.44 11.81
N THR A 7 -28.18 56.52 12.75
CA THR A 7 -26.91 55.78 12.66
C THR A 7 -27.05 54.27 12.93
N SER A 8 -28.13 53.85 13.63
CA SER A 8 -28.38 52.44 13.96
C SER A 8 -28.83 51.61 12.75
N CYS A 9 -29.74 52.14 11.92
CA CYS A 9 -30.23 51.45 10.72
C CYS A 9 -29.16 51.36 9.61
N TYR A 10 -28.30 52.37 9.50
CA TYR A 10 -27.20 52.35 8.54
C TYR A 10 -26.14 51.32 8.94
N TYR A 11 -25.83 51.22 10.23
CA TYR A 11 -24.86 50.25 10.74
C TYR A 11 -25.37 48.80 10.68
N SER A 12 -26.68 48.56 10.89
CA SER A 12 -27.26 47.22 10.74
C SER A 12 -27.36 46.77 9.28
N ALA A 13 -27.76 47.68 8.37
CA ALA A 13 -27.83 47.38 6.93
C ALA A 13 -26.44 47.16 6.31
N LEU A 14 -25.43 47.95 6.72
CA LEU A 14 -24.04 47.74 6.30
C LEU A 14 -23.46 46.44 6.84
N LYS A 15 -23.76 46.07 8.10
CA LYS A 15 -23.35 44.77 8.66
C LYS A 15 -24.00 43.60 7.93
N ASP A 16 -25.29 43.68 7.63
CA ASP A 16 -26.00 42.61 6.92
C ASP A 16 -25.51 42.47 5.47
N THR A 17 -25.26 43.58 4.79
CA THR A 17 -24.69 43.58 3.42
C THR A 17 -23.25 43.05 3.43
N PHE A 18 -22.43 43.48 4.39
CA PHE A 18 -21.04 43.02 4.54
C PHE A 18 -20.97 41.53 4.93
N MET A 19 -21.87 41.07 5.80
CA MET A 19 -21.96 39.67 6.22
C MET A 19 -22.46 38.78 5.07
N LYS A 20 -23.37 39.26 4.22
CA LYS A 20 -23.77 38.59 2.97
C LYS A 20 -22.63 38.50 1.96
N PHE A 21 -21.82 39.55 1.81
CA PHE A 21 -20.61 39.53 0.98
C PHE A 21 -19.57 38.53 1.51
N ILE A 22 -19.35 38.47 2.83
CA ILE A 22 -18.43 37.50 3.44
C ILE A 22 -18.95 36.06 3.26
N ILE A 23 -20.24 35.80 3.43
CA ILE A 23 -20.82 34.47 3.22
C ILE A 23 -20.75 34.07 1.74
N GLN A 24 -20.95 35.01 0.80
CA GLN A 24 -20.77 34.75 -0.63
C GLN A 24 -19.30 34.51 -1.01
N LEU A 25 -18.35 35.21 -0.38
CA LEU A 25 -16.91 34.95 -0.57
C LEU A 25 -16.47 33.60 0.03
N ILE A 26 -17.01 33.20 1.19
CA ILE A 26 -16.73 31.90 1.81
C ILE A 26 -17.32 30.75 0.99
N THR A 27 -18.55 30.89 0.48
CA THR A 27 -19.17 29.86 -0.37
C THR A 27 -18.52 29.74 -1.75
N LEU A 28 -17.99 30.83 -2.32
CA LEU A 28 -17.21 30.80 -3.55
C LEU A 28 -15.84 30.14 -3.36
N LEU A 29 -15.23 30.23 -2.17
CA LEU A 29 -13.98 29.55 -1.82
C LEU A 29 -14.14 28.04 -1.63
N THR A 30 -15.32 27.54 -1.26
CA THR A 30 -15.58 26.11 -1.01
C THR A 30 -15.95 25.28 -2.24
N ILE A 31 -16.16 25.91 -3.41
CA ILE A 31 -16.53 25.19 -4.65
C ILE A 31 -15.30 24.80 -5.49
N LEU A 32 -14.08 25.12 -5.04
CA LEU A 32 -12.84 24.64 -5.66
C LEU A 32 -12.24 23.45 -4.91
N SER A 33 -13.06 22.46 -4.58
CA SER A 33 -12.63 21.12 -4.16
C SER A 33 -13.05 20.06 -5.18
N GLY A 34 -12.95 20.40 -6.46
CA GLY A 34 -12.74 19.40 -7.50
C GLY A 34 -11.27 18.99 -7.49
N SER A 35 -10.87 18.16 -6.52
CA SER A 35 -9.65 17.37 -6.71
C SER A 35 -9.95 16.36 -7.81
N ALA A 36 -9.77 16.77 -9.07
CA ALA A 36 -9.46 15.79 -10.09
C ALA A 36 -8.08 15.25 -9.72
N THR A 37 -8.04 14.14 -8.98
CA THR A 37 -6.86 13.31 -9.00
C THR A 37 -6.73 12.85 -10.45
N VAL A 38 -5.87 13.53 -11.20
CA VAL A 38 -5.40 13.02 -12.47
C VAL A 38 -4.57 11.79 -12.08
N HIS A 39 -5.22 10.62 -12.01
CA HIS A 39 -4.52 9.36 -11.81
C HIS A 39 -3.50 9.23 -12.94
N ALA A 40 -2.26 8.94 -12.56
CA ALA A 40 -1.16 8.92 -13.48
C ALA A 40 -1.36 7.90 -14.61
N ALA A 41 -1.06 8.35 -15.83
CA ALA A 41 -0.48 7.65 -16.99
C ALA A 41 -0.89 6.20 -17.34
N CYS A 42 -2.00 5.65 -16.86
CA CYS A 42 -2.60 4.48 -17.51
C CYS A 42 -3.21 4.82 -18.89
N THR A 43 -3.29 6.11 -19.22
CA THR A 43 -3.79 6.61 -20.50
C THR A 43 -2.69 7.38 -21.21
N ASN A 44 -2.08 6.76 -22.23
CA ASN A 44 -1.36 7.51 -23.26
C ASN A 44 -2.36 7.80 -24.39
N PRO A 45 -2.87 9.05 -24.52
CA PRO A 45 -3.78 9.38 -25.61
C PRO A 45 -3.06 9.21 -26.96
N GLY A 46 -3.34 8.10 -27.64
CA GLY A 46 -2.71 7.71 -28.91
C GLY A 46 -2.15 6.27 -28.94
N LEU A 47 -1.98 5.63 -27.78
CA LEU A 47 -1.63 4.22 -27.69
C LEU A 47 -2.86 3.44 -27.22
N ASN A 48 -3.27 2.42 -27.99
CA ASN A 48 -4.25 1.44 -27.54
C ASN A 48 -3.60 0.50 -26.52
N LEU A 49 -3.26 1.03 -25.34
CA LEU A 49 -2.64 0.27 -24.27
C LEU A 49 -3.65 -0.67 -23.66
N VAL A 50 -3.27 -1.95 -23.56
CA VAL A 50 -4.05 -2.96 -22.86
C VAL A 50 -3.61 -2.95 -21.40
N ILE A 51 -4.47 -2.45 -20.51
CA ILE A 51 -4.31 -2.55 -19.06
C ILE A 51 -4.09 -4.02 -18.69
N THR A 52 -3.00 -4.33 -18.00
CA THR A 52 -2.62 -5.72 -17.68
C THR A 52 -3.14 -6.17 -16.32
N LYS A 53 -3.58 -5.24 -15.48
CA LYS A 53 -4.18 -5.50 -14.16
C LYS A 53 -5.57 -4.87 -13.99
N PRO A 54 -6.56 -5.17 -14.85
CA PRO A 54 -7.91 -4.63 -14.71
C PRO A 54 -8.62 -5.20 -13.46
N ASP A 55 -9.63 -4.47 -12.97
CA ASP A 55 -10.38 -4.80 -11.74
C ASP A 55 -10.97 -6.23 -11.75
N ASN A 56 -11.40 -6.72 -12.92
CA ASN A 56 -12.02 -8.04 -13.05
C ASN A 56 -11.05 -9.22 -12.87
N LEU A 57 -9.74 -8.97 -12.79
CA LEU A 57 -8.77 -9.98 -12.34
C LEU A 57 -8.87 -10.23 -10.84
N TYR A 58 -9.54 -9.34 -10.09
CA TYR A 58 -9.56 -9.36 -8.65
C TYR A 58 -10.98 -9.52 -8.11
N THR A 59 -11.11 -10.32 -7.05
CA THR A 59 -12.36 -10.48 -6.30
C THR A 59 -12.17 -9.92 -4.90
N ASN A 60 -12.83 -8.80 -4.60
CA ASN A 60 -12.84 -8.24 -3.23
C ASN A 60 -13.71 -9.12 -2.33
N ASN A 61 -13.14 -9.62 -1.23
CA ASN A 61 -13.82 -10.54 -0.32
C ASN A 61 -14.62 -9.84 0.79
N GLY A 62 -14.53 -8.52 0.90
CA GLY A 62 -15.28 -7.71 1.87
C GLY A 62 -14.76 -7.78 3.31
N ASP A 63 -13.63 -8.44 3.52
CA ASP A 63 -13.04 -8.74 4.84
C ASP A 63 -11.62 -8.15 5.02
N GLY A 64 -11.24 -7.23 4.13
CA GLY A 64 -9.88 -6.66 4.06
C GLY A 64 -8.93 -7.46 3.16
N THR A 65 -9.42 -8.50 2.48
CA THR A 65 -8.65 -9.30 1.53
C THR A 65 -9.20 -9.21 0.11
N VAL A 66 -8.35 -9.54 -0.85
CA VAL A 66 -8.69 -9.64 -2.28
C VAL A 66 -8.07 -10.90 -2.87
N SER A 67 -8.86 -11.64 -3.64
CA SER A 67 -8.40 -12.80 -4.41
C SER A 67 -7.96 -12.38 -5.81
N ASP A 68 -6.76 -12.79 -6.22
CA ASP A 68 -6.26 -12.67 -7.58
C ASP A 68 -6.66 -13.91 -8.38
N ASN A 69 -7.60 -13.74 -9.30
CA ASN A 69 -8.20 -14.82 -10.10
C ASN A 69 -7.23 -15.39 -11.16
N ASN A 70 -6.13 -14.69 -11.47
CA ASN A 70 -5.12 -15.15 -12.41
C ASN A 70 -4.07 -16.05 -11.73
N THR A 71 -3.65 -15.70 -10.51
CA THR A 71 -2.62 -16.46 -9.78
C THR A 71 -3.19 -17.45 -8.77
N GLY A 72 -4.45 -17.28 -8.35
CA GLY A 72 -5.04 -18.02 -7.25
C GLY A 72 -4.56 -17.58 -5.86
N LEU A 73 -3.74 -16.53 -5.79
CA LEU A 73 -3.28 -15.94 -4.53
C LEU A 73 -4.37 -15.07 -3.91
N MET A 74 -4.25 -14.86 -2.60
CA MET A 74 -5.06 -13.88 -1.87
C MET A 74 -4.15 -12.89 -1.18
N TRP A 75 -4.50 -11.61 -1.28
CA TRP A 75 -3.71 -10.49 -0.82
C TRP A 75 -4.44 -9.68 0.23
N GLN A 76 -3.68 -9.04 1.09
CA GLN A 76 -4.16 -7.89 1.86
C GLN A 76 -4.51 -6.72 0.94
N VAL A 77 -5.68 -6.11 1.15
CA VAL A 77 -6.12 -4.89 0.44
C VAL A 77 -5.28 -3.68 0.86
N CYS A 78 -4.89 -3.60 2.14
CA CYS A 78 -4.11 -2.49 2.68
C CYS A 78 -2.65 -2.87 2.94
N PRO A 79 -1.71 -1.92 2.82
CA PRO A 79 -0.38 -2.09 3.40
C PRO A 79 -0.46 -2.29 4.91
N LEU A 80 0.54 -2.94 5.48
CA LEU A 80 0.63 -3.24 6.91
C LEU A 80 0.45 -1.98 7.76
N GLY A 81 -0.37 -2.11 8.82
CA GLY A 81 -0.73 -1.03 9.74
C GLY A 81 -1.94 -0.19 9.31
N LEU A 82 -2.39 -0.33 8.05
CA LEU A 82 -3.61 0.31 7.54
C LEU A 82 -4.76 -0.70 7.35
N SER A 83 -5.98 -0.21 7.39
CA SER A 83 -7.20 -1.03 7.29
C SER A 83 -8.41 -0.24 6.76
N GLY A 84 -9.49 -0.96 6.49
CA GLY A 84 -10.72 -0.44 5.90
C GLY A 84 -10.71 -0.44 4.36
N ALA A 85 -11.85 -0.19 3.74
CA ALA A 85 -12.02 -0.30 2.28
C ALA A 85 -11.09 0.62 1.47
N THR A 86 -10.67 1.75 2.05
CA THR A 86 -9.79 2.74 1.42
C THR A 86 -8.44 2.88 2.13
N CYS A 87 -8.13 1.99 3.08
CA CYS A 87 -6.86 1.99 3.82
C CYS A 87 -6.53 3.30 4.57
N ILE A 88 -7.55 3.99 5.08
CA ILE A 88 -7.38 5.26 5.83
C ILE A 88 -7.40 5.09 7.35
N THR A 89 -7.65 3.87 7.85
CA THR A 89 -7.73 3.59 9.29
C THR A 89 -6.46 2.92 9.77
N GLY A 90 -5.87 3.44 10.85
CA GLY A 90 -4.61 2.95 11.41
C GLY A 90 -3.43 3.85 11.06
N THR A 91 -2.22 3.30 11.19
CA THR A 91 -0.97 4.01 10.91
C THR A 91 -0.11 3.14 10.02
N LEU A 92 0.30 3.65 8.87
CA LEU A 92 1.21 2.95 7.96
C LEU A 92 2.47 2.50 8.69
N GLN A 93 2.80 1.22 8.58
CA GLN A 93 4.01 0.65 9.16
C GLN A 93 5.06 0.40 8.07
N THR A 94 6.31 0.68 8.44
CA THR A 94 7.50 0.25 7.69
C THR A 94 8.30 -0.66 8.58
N GLU A 95 8.70 -1.81 8.07
CA GLU A 95 9.35 -2.86 8.85
C GLU A 95 10.75 -3.12 8.35
N THR A 96 11.64 -3.53 9.26
CA THR A 96 12.86 -4.24 8.83
C THR A 96 12.47 -5.56 8.19
N TRP A 97 13.32 -6.14 7.34
CA TRP A 97 12.99 -7.41 6.68
C TRP A 97 12.65 -8.53 7.66
N GLN A 98 13.39 -8.65 8.77
CA GLN A 98 13.12 -9.66 9.79
C GLN A 98 11.81 -9.40 10.55
N SER A 99 11.51 -8.12 10.83
CA SER A 99 10.22 -7.74 11.43
C SER A 99 9.06 -8.01 10.47
N ALA A 100 9.24 -7.79 9.16
CA ALA A 100 8.22 -8.05 8.15
C ALA A 100 7.85 -9.54 8.09
N LEU A 101 8.83 -10.43 8.13
CA LEU A 101 8.61 -11.89 8.23
C LEU A 101 7.84 -12.26 9.52
N THR A 102 8.17 -11.59 10.63
CA THR A 102 7.51 -11.84 11.91
C THR A 102 6.07 -11.33 11.91
N ALA A 103 5.85 -10.10 11.43
CA ALA A 103 4.53 -9.49 11.29
C ALA A 103 3.62 -10.37 10.44
N ALA A 104 4.14 -10.90 9.32
CA ALA A 104 3.42 -11.82 8.45
C ALA A 104 2.85 -13.03 9.20
N GLY A 105 3.68 -13.68 10.03
CA GLY A 105 3.26 -14.88 10.79
C GLY A 105 2.29 -14.60 11.94
N THR A 106 2.00 -13.33 12.26
CA THR A 106 1.09 -12.93 13.34
C THR A 106 -0.17 -12.21 12.84
N ASP A 107 -0.26 -11.93 11.53
CA ASP A 107 -1.40 -11.25 10.96
C ASP A 107 -2.65 -12.15 10.93
N THR A 108 -3.83 -11.54 11.06
CA THR A 108 -5.11 -12.24 11.16
C THR A 108 -6.22 -11.62 10.28
N VAL A 109 -5.86 -10.75 9.33
CA VAL A 109 -6.85 -10.10 8.45
C VAL A 109 -7.70 -11.13 7.71
N GLY A 110 -8.98 -10.82 7.50
CA GLY A 110 -9.95 -11.76 6.93
C GLY A 110 -10.19 -13.03 7.78
N GLY A 111 -9.65 -13.10 9.00
CA GLY A 111 -9.73 -14.30 9.85
C GLY A 111 -8.77 -15.42 9.47
N TYR A 112 -7.76 -15.14 8.63
CA TYR A 112 -6.76 -16.11 8.19
C TYR A 112 -5.45 -15.95 8.93
N THR A 113 -4.73 -17.04 9.19
CA THR A 113 -3.49 -17.05 10.00
C THR A 113 -2.27 -17.59 9.25
N ASP A 114 -2.42 -17.92 7.97
CA ASP A 114 -1.40 -18.46 7.07
C ASP A 114 -0.82 -17.38 6.16
N TRP A 115 -0.82 -16.12 6.63
CA TRP A 115 -0.19 -15.01 5.93
C TRP A 115 1.32 -15.15 5.90
N ARG A 116 1.90 -14.75 4.77
CA ARG A 116 3.34 -14.73 4.56
C ARG A 116 3.75 -13.48 3.80
N LEU A 117 5.03 -13.16 3.90
CA LEU A 117 5.66 -12.18 3.04
C LEU A 117 5.70 -12.76 1.60
N PRO A 118 5.26 -12.00 0.58
CA PRO A 118 5.28 -12.47 -0.80
C PRO A 118 6.70 -12.67 -1.31
N ASN A 119 6.91 -13.60 -2.23
CA ASN A 119 8.17 -13.68 -2.96
C ASN A 119 8.22 -12.60 -4.06
N LYS A 120 9.39 -12.40 -4.67
CA LYS A 120 9.59 -11.35 -5.69
C LYS A 120 8.61 -11.48 -6.86
N ASN A 121 8.39 -12.70 -7.35
CA ASN A 121 7.54 -12.94 -8.52
C ASN A 121 6.06 -12.68 -8.20
N GLU A 122 5.63 -12.97 -6.97
CA GLU A 122 4.29 -12.65 -6.50
C GLU A 122 4.06 -11.14 -6.44
N LEU A 123 5.00 -10.35 -5.90
CA LEU A 123 4.89 -8.88 -5.95
C LEU A 123 4.87 -8.37 -7.40
N MET A 124 5.76 -8.90 -8.25
CA MET A 124 5.80 -8.54 -9.67
C MET A 124 4.49 -8.93 -10.40
N SER A 125 3.74 -9.92 -9.91
CA SER A 125 2.45 -10.28 -10.48
C SER A 125 1.37 -9.21 -10.26
N LEU A 126 1.57 -8.27 -9.32
CA LEU A 126 0.70 -7.11 -9.11
C LEU A 126 1.05 -5.91 -9.99
N VAL A 127 2.21 -5.93 -10.66
CA VAL A 127 2.67 -4.82 -11.49
C VAL A 127 1.84 -4.72 -12.77
N ASP A 128 1.24 -3.56 -13.01
CA ASP A 128 0.64 -3.20 -14.30
C ASP A 128 1.67 -2.48 -15.18
N PHE A 129 2.17 -3.19 -16.18
CA PHE A 129 3.18 -2.67 -17.11
C PHE A 129 2.62 -1.66 -18.13
N ALA A 130 1.30 -1.47 -18.19
CA ALA A 130 0.67 -0.46 -19.02
C ALA A 130 0.57 0.92 -18.33
N CYS A 131 0.82 0.97 -17.01
CA CYS A 131 0.68 2.17 -16.19
C CYS A 131 2.03 2.63 -15.63
N PHE A 132 2.04 3.81 -15.04
CA PHE A 132 3.17 4.39 -14.32
C PHE A 132 2.67 5.27 -13.19
N SER A 133 3.21 5.12 -11.99
CA SER A 133 2.91 5.95 -10.82
C SER A 133 1.41 6.13 -10.49
N PRO A 134 0.61 5.05 -10.36
CA PRO A 134 1.07 3.73 -9.96
C PRO A 134 1.21 2.72 -11.11
N THR A 135 2.13 1.76 -10.96
CA THR A 135 2.19 0.52 -11.74
C THR A 135 1.44 -0.61 -11.02
N ILE A 136 0.35 -0.32 -10.34
CA ILE A 136 -0.51 -1.31 -9.65
C ILE A 136 -1.95 -0.84 -9.80
N ASN A 137 -2.90 -1.76 -9.78
CA ASN A 137 -4.31 -1.40 -9.70
C ASN A 137 -4.60 -0.74 -8.34
N ASP A 138 -4.68 0.59 -8.32
CA ASP A 138 -4.88 1.40 -7.12
C ASP A 138 -6.33 1.42 -6.61
N THR A 139 -7.28 1.02 -7.45
CA THR A 139 -8.67 0.78 -7.06
C THR A 139 -8.77 -0.47 -6.19
N VAL A 140 -8.00 -1.52 -6.52
CA VAL A 140 -7.93 -2.77 -5.76
C VAL A 140 -6.96 -2.69 -4.59
N PHE A 141 -5.83 -1.99 -4.76
CA PHE A 141 -4.77 -1.85 -3.77
C PHE A 141 -4.57 -0.38 -3.37
N PRO A 142 -5.54 0.24 -2.70
CA PRO A 142 -5.46 1.64 -2.30
C PRO A 142 -4.34 1.86 -1.27
N ALA A 143 -3.95 3.13 -1.13
CA ALA A 143 -2.85 3.58 -0.28
C ALA A 143 -1.51 2.86 -0.53
N THR A 144 -1.30 2.32 -1.74
CA THR A 144 0.02 1.85 -2.15
C THR A 144 0.99 3.04 -2.21
N ILE A 145 2.18 2.89 -1.64
CA ILE A 145 3.14 3.99 -1.52
C ILE A 145 3.91 4.17 -2.83
N LEU A 146 3.93 5.41 -3.32
CA LEU A 146 4.42 5.79 -4.66
C LEU A 146 5.57 6.80 -4.63
N THR A 147 6.26 6.96 -3.51
CA THR A 147 7.44 7.84 -3.46
C THR A 147 8.66 7.07 -3.96
N PRO A 148 9.34 7.50 -5.04
CA PRO A 148 10.60 6.87 -5.43
C PRO A 148 11.68 7.32 -4.45
N SER A 149 12.25 6.39 -3.68
CA SER A 149 13.32 6.71 -2.73
C SER A 149 14.53 5.77 -2.90
N PRO A 150 15.76 6.30 -2.79
CA PRO A 150 16.96 5.47 -2.66
C PRO A 150 17.04 4.73 -1.30
N VAL A 151 16.16 5.05 -0.34
CA VAL A 151 16.11 4.43 0.99
C VAL A 151 14.65 4.36 1.47
N GLY A 152 13.97 3.23 1.25
CA GLY A 152 12.81 2.80 2.07
C GLY A 152 11.41 2.74 1.44
N ASP A 153 11.21 3.15 0.19
CA ASP A 153 9.86 3.20 -0.41
C ASP A 153 9.63 2.07 -1.43
N PHE A 154 9.81 0.85 -0.95
CA PHE A 154 9.59 -0.39 -1.69
C PHE A 154 8.81 -1.38 -0.84
N TYR A 155 8.26 -2.42 -1.47
CA TYR A 155 7.62 -3.53 -0.79
C TYR A 155 8.59 -4.70 -0.66
N TRP A 156 8.80 -5.16 0.58
CA TRP A 156 9.66 -6.30 0.86
C TRP A 156 9.13 -7.58 0.21
N SER A 157 10.03 -8.36 -0.39
CA SER A 157 9.77 -9.76 -0.69
C SER A 157 10.50 -10.71 0.27
N SER A 158 10.15 -11.98 0.23
CA SER A 158 10.86 -13.08 0.89
C SER A 158 12.03 -13.63 0.07
N THR A 159 12.22 -13.19 -1.18
CA THR A 159 13.26 -13.73 -2.08
C THR A 159 14.63 -13.09 -1.80
N PRO A 160 15.63 -13.87 -1.35
CA PRO A 160 16.99 -13.38 -1.22
C PRO A 160 17.65 -13.14 -2.59
N VAL A 161 18.52 -12.13 -2.68
CA VAL A 161 19.38 -11.98 -3.86
C VAL A 161 20.47 -13.04 -3.79
N VAL A 162 20.43 -14.03 -4.69
CA VAL A 162 21.48 -15.04 -4.82
C VAL A 162 22.66 -14.44 -5.57
N GLY A 163 23.77 -14.21 -4.86
CA GLY A 163 25.07 -13.86 -5.44
C GLY A 163 26.09 -14.99 -5.25
N ASN A 164 27.27 -14.85 -5.86
CA ASN A 164 28.36 -15.84 -5.81
C ASN A 164 28.91 -16.13 -4.40
N ASN A 165 28.45 -15.41 -3.37
CA ASN A 165 28.84 -15.58 -1.98
C ASN A 165 27.60 -15.92 -1.15
N SER A 166 27.65 -17.04 -0.41
CA SER A 166 26.57 -17.62 0.40
C SER A 166 26.13 -16.79 1.63
N GLY A 167 26.19 -15.47 1.56
CA GLY A 167 25.93 -14.53 2.65
C GLY A 167 25.31 -13.19 2.21
N SER A 168 24.60 -13.17 1.08
CA SER A 168 23.96 -11.94 0.60
C SER A 168 23.04 -11.34 1.67
N THR A 169 23.33 -10.10 2.04
CA THR A 169 22.47 -9.27 2.90
C THR A 169 21.39 -8.58 2.09
N LEU A 170 21.30 -8.82 0.78
CA LEU A 170 20.36 -8.16 -0.11
C LEU A 170 19.13 -9.04 -0.34
N ILE A 171 17.98 -8.39 -0.39
CA ILE A 171 16.66 -8.97 -0.64
C ILE A 171 16.05 -8.26 -1.83
N TRP A 172 15.40 -9.02 -2.71
CA TRP A 172 14.62 -8.43 -3.79
C TRP A 172 13.37 -7.76 -3.23
N SER A 173 13.06 -6.57 -3.71
CA SER A 173 11.88 -5.80 -3.36
C SER A 173 11.30 -5.17 -4.63
N VAL A 174 10.08 -4.63 -4.56
CA VAL A 174 9.41 -4.01 -5.71
C VAL A 174 8.92 -2.61 -5.36
N ASP A 175 9.17 -1.63 -6.22
CA ASP A 175 8.51 -0.31 -6.16
C ASP A 175 7.34 -0.25 -7.14
N PHE A 176 6.20 0.29 -6.70
CA PHE A 176 5.00 0.43 -7.54
C PHE A 176 4.90 1.81 -8.20
N VAL A 177 5.98 2.60 -8.18
CA VAL A 177 6.08 3.84 -8.97
C VAL A 177 6.42 3.50 -10.40
N THR A 178 7.44 2.65 -10.56
CA THR A 178 8.02 2.28 -11.84
C THR A 178 7.81 0.81 -12.18
N GLY A 179 7.42 -0.01 -11.21
CA GLY A 179 7.31 -1.46 -11.36
C GLY A 179 8.67 -2.16 -11.36
N ALA A 180 9.73 -1.48 -10.93
CA ALA A 180 11.07 -2.04 -10.92
C ALA A 180 11.32 -2.91 -9.69
N THR A 181 12.21 -3.88 -9.87
CA THR A 181 12.80 -4.64 -8.77
C THR A 181 13.99 -3.89 -8.22
N VAL A 182 14.05 -3.74 -6.90
CA VAL A 182 15.17 -3.12 -6.18
C VAL A 182 15.83 -4.13 -5.24
N GLU A 183 17.13 -3.97 -5.03
CA GLU A 183 17.89 -4.76 -4.05
C GLU A 183 18.04 -3.95 -2.77
N ALA A 184 17.41 -4.42 -1.69
CA ALA A 184 17.43 -3.73 -0.41
C ALA A 184 18.19 -4.55 0.65
N SER A 185 19.00 -3.88 1.46
CA SER A 185 19.78 -4.54 2.50
C SER A 185 18.89 -4.93 3.69
N LYS A 186 18.88 -6.22 4.05
CA LYS A 186 18.14 -6.78 5.19
C LYS A 186 18.77 -6.49 6.55
N ILE A 187 19.90 -5.78 6.58
CA ILE A 187 20.48 -5.32 7.85
C ILE A 187 19.54 -4.29 8.48
N ASN A 188 19.40 -4.30 9.80
CA ASN A 188 18.36 -3.62 10.59
C ASN A 188 18.36 -2.07 10.53
N THR A 189 18.93 -1.47 9.50
CA THR A 189 18.89 -0.04 9.20
C THR A 189 17.95 0.30 8.05
N THR A 190 17.52 -0.69 7.27
CA THR A 190 16.58 -0.50 6.16
C THR A 190 15.20 -0.94 6.58
N SER A 191 14.21 -0.05 6.44
CA SER A 191 12.80 -0.39 6.55
C SER A 191 12.11 -0.25 5.21
N GLY A 192 11.06 -1.03 4.99
CA GLY A 192 10.27 -1.04 3.77
C GLY A 192 8.81 -1.37 4.08
N HIS A 193 7.94 -1.19 3.08
CA HIS A 193 6.53 -1.49 3.19
C HIS A 193 6.25 -2.99 3.09
N VAL A 194 5.08 -3.40 3.61
CA VAL A 194 4.66 -4.79 3.64
C VAL A 194 3.22 -4.88 3.14
N ARG A 195 2.97 -5.84 2.26
CA ARG A 195 1.63 -6.27 1.83
C ARG A 195 1.65 -7.79 1.80
N LEU A 196 0.85 -8.40 2.67
CA LEU A 196 0.92 -9.85 2.86
C LEU A 196 0.12 -10.60 1.80
N VAL A 197 0.57 -11.83 1.55
CA VAL A 197 -0.05 -12.77 0.62
C VAL A 197 -0.27 -14.10 1.31
N ARG A 198 -1.23 -14.87 0.81
CA ARG A 198 -1.47 -16.27 1.16
C ARG A 198 -1.92 -17.07 -0.05
N GLY A 199 -1.94 -18.39 0.10
CA GLY A 199 -2.23 -19.34 -0.99
C GLY A 199 -0.99 -20.09 -1.47
N MET A 200 -1.20 -20.98 -2.45
CA MET A 200 -0.13 -21.81 -3.02
C MET A 200 0.95 -20.92 -3.62
N GLU A 201 2.18 -21.09 -3.14
CA GLU A 201 3.31 -20.27 -3.56
C GLU A 201 3.54 -20.39 -5.08
N LEU A 202 3.61 -19.24 -5.76
CA LEU A 202 4.07 -19.21 -7.13
C LEU A 202 5.56 -19.54 -7.11
N LEU A 203 5.93 -20.72 -7.60
CA LEU A 203 7.28 -21.26 -7.53
C LEU A 203 8.30 -20.23 -8.03
N ASP A 204 9.17 -19.80 -7.13
CA ASP A 204 10.41 -19.11 -7.45
C ASP A 204 11.50 -20.18 -7.61
N PRO A 205 12.11 -20.35 -8.79
CA PRO A 205 13.17 -21.34 -8.99
C PRO A 205 14.43 -21.07 -8.14
N THR A 206 14.47 -19.97 -7.38
CA THR A 206 15.60 -19.57 -6.54
C THR A 206 15.35 -19.63 -5.03
N THR A 207 14.14 -19.98 -4.56
CA THR A 207 13.87 -20.07 -3.12
C THR A 207 14.27 -21.44 -2.53
N PRO A 208 15.10 -21.47 -1.46
CA PRO A 208 15.24 -22.65 -0.62
C PRO A 208 13.88 -22.97 0.02
N ALA A 209 13.47 -24.23 -0.01
CA ALA A 209 12.19 -24.66 0.55
C ALA A 209 12.04 -24.20 2.01
N PRO A 210 10.83 -23.74 2.43
CA PRO A 210 10.60 -23.40 3.82
C PRO A 210 10.86 -24.62 4.71
N PRO A 211 11.40 -24.43 5.94
CA PRO A 211 11.58 -25.53 6.87
C PRO A 211 10.21 -26.20 7.13
N PRO A 212 10.16 -27.55 7.22
CA PRO A 212 8.90 -28.26 7.44
C PRO A 212 8.21 -27.74 8.70
N ALA A 213 6.94 -27.36 8.56
CA ALA A 213 6.11 -27.04 9.71
C ALA A 213 5.99 -28.30 10.60
N GLY A 214 6.62 -28.28 11.79
CA GLY A 214 6.29 -29.24 12.85
C GLY A 214 7.40 -30.11 13.42
N THR A 215 8.69 -29.83 13.26
CA THR A 215 9.68 -30.43 14.17
C THR A 215 9.81 -29.57 15.42
N ALA A 216 9.05 -29.92 16.45
CA ALA A 216 9.29 -29.46 17.82
C ALA A 216 10.77 -29.68 18.19
N PRO A 217 11.38 -28.82 19.04
CA PRO A 217 12.72 -29.07 19.52
C PRO A 217 12.71 -30.40 20.28
N VAL A 218 13.52 -31.36 19.82
CA VAL A 218 13.85 -32.56 20.57
C VAL A 218 14.56 -32.08 21.83
N GLY A 219 13.82 -32.03 22.94
CA GLY A 219 14.38 -31.80 24.25
C GLY A 219 15.34 -32.94 24.57
N THR A 220 16.63 -32.64 24.63
CA THR A 220 17.61 -33.55 25.21
C THR A 220 17.40 -33.57 26.72
N GLY A 221 16.53 -34.47 27.17
CA GLY A 221 16.51 -34.90 28.55
C GLY A 221 17.77 -35.71 28.82
N ILE A 222 18.64 -35.21 29.69
CA ILE A 222 19.55 -36.05 30.47
C ILE A 222 19.19 -35.85 31.94
N GLY A 223 18.53 -36.86 32.49
CA GLY A 223 18.54 -37.10 33.92
C GLY A 223 19.69 -38.06 34.22
N GLU A 224 20.63 -37.60 35.03
CA GLU A 224 21.04 -38.12 36.35
C GLU A 224 22.06 -37.17 36.96
#